data_AF-A0A8X6VWX1-F1
#
_entry.id   AF-A0A8X6VWX1-F1
#
_cell.length_a   1.000
_cell.length_b   1.000
_cell.length_c   1.000
_cell.angle_alpha   90.00
_cell.angle_beta   90.00
_cell.angle_gamma   90.00
#
_symmetry.space_group_name_H-M   'P 1'
#
loop_
_entity.id
_entity.type
_entity.pdbx_description
1 polymer ?
#
loop_
_entity_poly.entity_id
_entity_poly.type
_entity_poly.pdbx_seq_one_letter_code
_entity_poly.pdbx_strand_id
1 'polypeptide(L)'
;MTVDKHPKYLGFVLDPEILGNKHIDNIVFKARERLNILRYISGRDWGADAGTLRNMYISLMKPILEYGFPVYCSASVTNLQKFEKVQLSVAWIITGLRNTCPRDIVLFEADLHPLSLMRHACLTNTTTNSEIWTLEIVLQLTSKFGVITTDSGETVPSANGLFYVYIWCCGASHTSPVTKS
;
A
#
# COMPACT_ATOMS: atom_id res chain seq x y z
N MET A 1 28.97 -17.05 -7.81
CA MET A 1 27.51 -16.82 -7.65
C MET A 1 27.25 -15.36 -8.01
N THR A 2 26.59 -15.10 -9.12
CA THR A 2 26.22 -13.72 -9.50
C THR A 2 25.04 -13.30 -8.64
N VAL A 3 25.25 -12.31 -7.76
CA VAL A 3 24.18 -11.75 -6.94
C VAL A 3 23.20 -11.01 -7.85
N ASP A 4 21.96 -11.46 -7.88
CA ASP A 4 20.89 -10.76 -8.61
C ASP A 4 20.71 -9.36 -8.02
N LYS A 5 20.74 -8.34 -8.89
CA LYS A 5 20.58 -6.93 -8.47
C LYS A 5 19.21 -6.63 -7.85
N HIS A 6 18.21 -7.49 -8.08
CA HIS A 6 16.82 -7.33 -7.63
C HIS A 6 16.25 -8.66 -7.11
N PRO A 7 16.61 -9.07 -5.87
CA PRO A 7 16.09 -10.30 -5.30
C PRO A 7 14.57 -10.20 -5.06
N LYS A 8 13.88 -11.33 -5.24
CA LYS A 8 12.44 -11.44 -4.95
C LYS A 8 12.24 -12.04 -3.57
N TYR A 9 11.45 -11.37 -2.73
CA TYR A 9 11.11 -11.85 -1.38
C TYR A 9 9.63 -11.62 -1.10
N LEU A 10 8.90 -12.65 -0.68
CA LEU A 10 7.45 -12.59 -0.42
C LEU A 10 6.62 -12.01 -1.59
N GLY A 11 7.09 -12.19 -2.83
CA GLY A 11 6.47 -11.60 -4.03
C GLY A 11 6.81 -10.13 -4.30
N PHE A 12 7.56 -9.49 -3.40
CA PHE A 12 8.15 -8.16 -3.58
C PHE A 12 9.46 -8.23 -4.35
N VAL A 13 9.72 -7.22 -5.18
CA VAL A 13 11.00 -7.05 -5.86
C VAL A 13 11.76 -6.00 -5.07
N LEU A 14 12.83 -6.40 -4.40
CA LEU A 14 13.62 -5.49 -3.59
C LEU A 14 14.61 -4.76 -4.49
N ASP A 15 14.53 -3.43 -4.47
CA ASP A 15 15.51 -2.56 -5.11
C ASP A 15 16.54 -2.13 -4.03
N PRO A 16 17.84 -2.02 -4.36
CA PRO A 16 18.86 -1.59 -3.40
C PRO A 16 18.57 -0.22 -2.77
N GLU A 17 17.90 0.65 -3.53
CA GLU A 17 17.52 2.00 -3.13
C GLU A 17 16.19 2.06 -2.37
N ILE A 18 15.48 0.93 -2.23
CA ILE A 18 14.17 0.79 -1.54
C ILE A 18 13.06 1.68 -2.14
N LEU A 19 13.34 2.41 -3.23
CA LEU A 19 12.36 3.23 -3.96
C LEU A 19 11.24 2.39 -4.60
N GLY A 20 11.49 1.09 -4.84
CA GLY A 20 10.49 0.13 -5.31
C GLY A 20 9.95 0.44 -6.72
N ASN A 21 10.67 1.20 -7.54
CA ASN A 21 10.22 1.60 -8.87
C ASN A 21 9.89 0.38 -9.75
N LYS A 22 10.80 -0.61 -9.77
CA LYS A 22 10.61 -1.84 -10.55
C LYS A 22 9.47 -2.68 -9.99
N HIS A 23 9.30 -2.65 -8.68
CA HIS A 23 8.21 -3.34 -8.01
C HIS A 23 6.85 -2.72 -8.39
N ILE A 24 6.72 -1.39 -8.35
CA ILE A 24 5.51 -0.67 -8.76
C ILE A 24 5.16 -0.96 -10.22
N ASP A 25 6.14 -0.93 -11.12
CA ASP A 25 5.90 -1.23 -12.53
C ASP A 25 5.39 -2.67 -12.74
N ASN A 26 5.92 -3.63 -11.99
CA ASN A 26 5.44 -5.02 -12.02
C ASN A 26 4.00 -5.15 -11.48
N ILE A 27 3.65 -4.43 -10.40
CA ILE A 27 2.28 -4.40 -9.88
C ILE A 27 1.33 -3.79 -10.92
N VAL A 28 1.70 -2.65 -11.51
CA VAL A 28 0.91 -1.96 -12.53
C VAL A 28 0.73 -2.85 -13.76
N PHE A 29 1.77 -3.57 -14.19
CA PHE A 29 1.69 -4.54 -15.28
C PHE A 29 0.65 -5.64 -14.98
N LYS A 30 0.76 -6.28 -13.82
CA LYS A 30 -0.19 -7.30 -13.34
C LYS A 30 -1.62 -6.78 -13.21
N ALA A 31 -1.79 -5.51 -12.83
CA ALA A 31 -3.09 -4.89 -12.73
C ALA A 31 -3.68 -4.61 -14.12
N ARG A 32 -2.87 -4.19 -15.09
CA ARG A 32 -3.31 -3.97 -16.48
C ARG A 32 -3.74 -5.26 -17.17
N GLU A 33 -3.07 -6.37 -16.92
CA GLU A 33 -3.51 -7.68 -17.42
C GLU A 33 -4.94 -8.02 -16.97
N ARG A 34 -5.24 -7.77 -15.69
CA ARG A 34 -6.59 -7.97 -15.13
C ARG A 34 -7.60 -6.96 -15.64
N LEU A 35 -7.17 -5.72 -15.89
CA LEU A 35 -8.00 -4.70 -16.52
C LEU A 35 -8.44 -5.14 -17.92
N ASN A 36 -7.58 -5.81 -18.69
CA ASN A 36 -7.96 -6.32 -20.01
C ASN A 36 -9.10 -7.36 -19.92
N ILE A 37 -9.09 -8.21 -18.89
CA ILE A 37 -10.20 -9.14 -18.63
C ILE A 37 -11.49 -8.37 -18.34
N LEU A 38 -11.42 -7.36 -17.46
CA LEU A 38 -12.58 -6.50 -17.15
C LEU A 38 -13.13 -5.81 -18.41
N ARG A 39 -12.24 -5.30 -19.27
CA ARG A 39 -12.60 -4.66 -20.54
C ARG A 39 -13.29 -5.63 -21.51
N TYR A 40 -12.83 -6.87 -21.57
CA TYR A 40 -13.44 -7.91 -22.39
C TYR A 40 -14.87 -8.24 -21.92
N ILE A 41 -15.10 -8.29 -20.61
CA ILE A 41 -16.42 -8.58 -20.03
C ILE A 41 -17.40 -7.41 -20.22
N SER A 42 -16.92 -6.18 -20.10
CA SER A 42 -17.72 -4.96 -20.29
C SER A 42 -18.21 -4.78 -21.74
N GLY A 43 -17.39 -5.12 -22.75
CA GLY A 43 -17.67 -4.84 -24.17
C GLY A 43 -18.55 -5.85 -24.93
N ARG A 44 -19.36 -6.68 -24.26
CA ARG A 44 -20.30 -7.61 -24.92
C ARG A 44 -21.64 -6.94 -25.17
N ASP A 45 -22.40 -7.35 -26.19
CA ASP A 45 -23.72 -6.78 -26.56
C ASP A 45 -24.76 -6.77 -25.41
N TRP A 46 -24.52 -7.57 -24.37
CA TRP A 46 -25.29 -7.68 -23.12
C TRP A 46 -24.41 -7.38 -21.89
N GLY A 47 -23.46 -6.44 -22.01
CA GLY A 47 -22.38 -6.16 -21.05
C GLY A 47 -22.76 -6.29 -19.58
N ALA A 48 -21.81 -6.73 -18.76
CA ALA A 48 -22.04 -6.95 -17.33
C ALA A 48 -22.47 -5.67 -16.62
N ASP A 49 -23.40 -5.82 -15.66
CA ASP A 49 -23.86 -4.72 -14.81
C ASP A 49 -22.70 -4.01 -14.08
N ALA A 50 -22.85 -2.71 -13.85
CA ALA A 50 -21.83 -1.88 -13.20
C ALA A 50 -21.44 -2.41 -11.81
N GLY A 51 -22.40 -2.91 -11.03
CA GLY A 51 -22.14 -3.55 -9.73
C GLY A 51 -21.33 -4.83 -9.86
N THR A 52 -21.56 -5.61 -10.91
CA THR A 52 -20.79 -6.83 -11.20
C THR A 52 -19.35 -6.49 -11.60
N LEU A 53 -19.15 -5.50 -12.47
CA LEU A 53 -17.82 -5.02 -12.87
C LEU A 53 -17.05 -4.45 -11.67
N ARG A 54 -17.74 -3.72 -10.78
CA ARG A 54 -17.17 -3.22 -9.53
C ARG A 54 -16.72 -4.36 -8.61
N ASN A 55 -17.54 -5.39 -8.44
CA ASN A 55 -17.19 -6.57 -7.64
C ASN A 55 -16.00 -7.33 -8.23
N MET A 56 -15.88 -7.41 -9.56
CA MET A 56 -14.71 -7.97 -10.22
C MET A 56 -13.45 -7.14 -9.95
N TYR A 57 -13.54 -5.81 -9.96
CA TYR A 57 -12.41 -4.96 -9.58
C TYR A 57 -11.97 -5.20 -8.13
N ILE A 58 -12.93 -5.23 -7.19
CA ILE A 58 -12.66 -5.46 -5.76
C ILE A 58 -12.03 -6.84 -5.52
N SER A 59 -12.50 -7.88 -6.20
CA SER A 59 -12.00 -9.24 -6.00
C SER A 59 -10.67 -9.50 -6.72
N LEU A 60 -10.46 -8.96 -7.93
CA LEU A 60 -9.32 -9.32 -8.75
C LEU A 60 -8.20 -8.31 -8.71
N MET A 61 -8.46 -7.01 -8.65
CA MET A 61 -7.44 -5.97 -8.85
C MET A 61 -7.05 -5.31 -7.53
N LYS A 62 -8.03 -4.97 -6.70
CA LYS A 62 -7.82 -4.36 -5.38
C LYS A 62 -6.80 -5.14 -4.52
N PRO A 63 -6.85 -6.47 -4.35
CA PRO A 63 -5.85 -7.17 -3.53
C PRO A 63 -4.40 -7.00 -4.01
N ILE A 64 -4.14 -6.90 -5.32
CA ILE A 64 -2.77 -6.68 -5.84
C ILE A 64 -2.29 -5.26 -5.57
N LEU A 65 -3.20 -4.30 -5.61
CA LEU A 65 -2.92 -2.89 -5.34
C LEU A 65 -2.85 -2.56 -3.85
N GLU A 66 -3.44 -3.38 -2.98
CA GLU A 66 -3.46 -3.13 -1.53
C GLU A 66 -2.39 -3.91 -0.77
N TYR A 67 -2.08 -5.13 -1.24
CA TYR A 67 -1.10 -6.00 -0.58
C TYR A 67 0.27 -5.32 -0.38
N GLY A 68 0.69 -4.53 -1.36
CA GLY A 68 1.99 -3.88 -1.31
C GLY A 68 2.02 -2.49 -0.69
N PHE A 69 0.90 -1.96 -0.17
CA PHE A 69 0.85 -0.60 0.37
C PHE A 69 2.00 -0.29 1.34
N PRO A 70 2.31 -1.13 2.35
CA PRO A 70 3.39 -0.83 3.29
C PRO A 70 4.76 -0.61 2.63
N VAL A 71 5.01 -1.26 1.49
CA VAL A 71 6.31 -1.26 0.81
C VAL A 71 6.53 -0.01 -0.03
N TYR A 72 5.50 0.50 -0.69
CA TYR A 72 5.60 1.72 -1.50
C TYR A 72 4.89 2.94 -0.89
N CYS A 73 4.56 2.91 0.41
CA CYS A 73 4.11 4.10 1.14
C CYS A 73 5.14 5.25 1.06
N SER A 74 6.42 4.93 0.96
CA SER A 74 7.53 5.87 0.80
C SER A 74 7.87 6.22 -0.65
N ALA A 75 7.17 5.64 -1.63
CA ALA A 75 7.46 5.89 -3.04
C ALA A 75 7.07 7.31 -3.47
N SER A 76 7.67 7.79 -4.56
CA SER A 76 7.37 9.11 -5.10
C SER A 76 5.91 9.25 -5.55
N VAL A 77 5.36 10.46 -5.41
CA VAL A 77 3.99 10.79 -5.84
C VAL A 77 3.75 10.43 -7.30
N THR A 78 4.73 10.64 -8.17
CA THR A 78 4.65 10.31 -9.60
C THR A 78 4.48 8.82 -9.86
N ASN A 79 5.11 7.95 -9.07
CA ASN A 79 4.91 6.51 -9.17
C ASN A 79 3.56 6.09 -8.60
N LEU A 80 3.12 6.71 -7.51
CA LEU A 80 1.82 6.44 -6.91
C LEU A 80 0.66 6.82 -7.84
N GLN A 81 0.82 7.87 -8.65
CA GLN A 81 -0.12 8.24 -9.71
C GLN A 81 -0.32 7.14 -10.77
N LYS A 82 0.64 6.21 -10.95
CA LYS A 82 0.46 5.08 -11.87
C LYS A 82 -0.68 4.17 -11.42
N PHE A 83 -0.83 3.94 -10.12
CA PHE A 83 -1.93 3.16 -9.56
C PHE A 83 -3.27 3.87 -9.74
N GLU A 84 -3.32 5.17 -9.49
CA GLU A 84 -4.54 5.96 -9.71
C GLU A 84 -4.97 5.96 -11.18
N LYS A 85 -4.03 6.00 -12.12
CA LYS A 85 -4.34 5.87 -13.55
C LYS A 85 -5.01 4.53 -13.87
N VAL A 86 -4.53 3.44 -13.29
CA VAL A 86 -5.14 2.10 -13.47
C VAL A 86 -6.56 2.08 -12.89
N GLN A 87 -6.74 2.60 -11.68
CA GLN A 87 -8.08 2.68 -11.07
C GLN A 87 -9.04 3.55 -11.89
N LEU A 88 -8.56 4.69 -12.39
CA LEU A 88 -9.38 5.56 -13.22
C LEU A 88 -9.79 4.85 -14.52
N SER A 89 -8.88 4.12 -15.16
CA SER A 89 -9.22 3.28 -16.33
C SER A 89 -10.29 2.24 -16.00
N VAL A 90 -10.29 1.67 -14.80
CA VAL A 90 -11.37 0.77 -14.34
C VAL A 90 -12.68 1.52 -14.16
N ALA A 91 -12.67 2.70 -13.52
CA ALA A 91 -13.86 3.50 -13.30
C ALA A 91 -14.55 3.89 -14.62
N TRP A 92 -13.76 4.22 -15.66
CA TRP A 92 -14.29 4.45 -17.00
C TRP A 92 -14.98 3.22 -17.61
N ILE A 93 -14.43 2.03 -17.39
CA ILE A 93 -15.02 0.78 -17.89
C ILE A 93 -16.32 0.46 -17.15
N ILE A 94 -16.36 0.66 -15.84
CA ILE A 94 -17.56 0.42 -15.01
C ILE A 94 -18.70 1.37 -15.40
N THR A 95 -18.38 2.66 -15.53
CA THR A 95 -19.39 3.71 -15.77
C THR A 95 -19.78 3.84 -17.24
N GLY A 96 -18.92 3.39 -18.17
CA GLY A 96 -19.12 3.61 -19.60
C GLY A 96 -19.02 5.08 -20.03
N LEU A 97 -18.59 5.98 -19.14
CA LEU A 97 -18.49 7.41 -19.42
C LEU A 97 -17.33 7.71 -20.38
N ARG A 98 -17.43 8.84 -21.09
CA ARG A 98 -16.39 9.30 -22.02
C ARG A 98 -15.22 9.89 -21.24
N ASN A 99 -13.98 9.57 -21.64
CA ASN A 99 -12.71 10.04 -21.04
C ASN A 99 -12.51 11.58 -20.94
N THR A 100 -13.50 12.38 -21.37
CA THR A 100 -13.55 13.84 -21.20
C THR A 100 -14.16 14.28 -19.86
N CYS A 101 -14.93 13.42 -19.19
CA CYS A 101 -15.50 13.74 -17.88
C CYS A 101 -14.38 13.92 -16.83
N PRO A 102 -14.55 14.82 -15.85
CA PRO A 102 -13.56 15.00 -14.79
C PRO A 102 -13.47 13.76 -13.91
N ARG A 103 -12.26 13.46 -13.43
CA ARG A 103 -11.94 12.25 -12.64
C ARG A 103 -12.88 12.04 -11.46
N ASP A 104 -13.20 13.10 -10.73
CA ASP A 104 -13.94 13.00 -9.47
C ASP A 104 -15.37 12.53 -9.69
N ILE A 105 -16.01 12.98 -10.77
CA ILE A 105 -17.36 12.55 -11.16
C ILE A 105 -17.35 11.07 -11.52
N VAL A 106 -16.35 10.61 -12.27
CA VAL A 106 -16.25 9.21 -12.72
C VAL A 106 -16.01 8.27 -11.55
N LEU A 107 -15.18 8.68 -10.58
CA LEU A 107 -14.94 7.90 -9.37
C LEU A 107 -16.18 7.83 -8.48
N PHE A 108 -16.90 8.95 -8.35
CA PHE A 108 -18.16 9.00 -7.63
C PHE A 108 -19.21 8.07 -8.24
N GLU A 109 -19.41 8.14 -9.56
CA GLU A 109 -20.38 7.29 -10.28
C GLU A 109 -20.01 5.80 -10.23
N ALA A 110 -18.71 5.48 -10.27
CA ALA A 110 -18.23 4.10 -10.15
C ALA A 110 -18.31 3.55 -8.70
N ASP A 111 -18.69 4.38 -7.72
CA ASP A 111 -18.62 4.09 -6.29
C ASP A 111 -17.21 3.61 -5.89
N LEU A 112 -16.16 4.32 -6.34
CA LEU A 112 -14.76 4.00 -6.08
C LEU A 112 -14.05 5.13 -5.35
N HIS A 113 -13.40 4.79 -4.23
CA HIS A 113 -12.60 5.74 -3.44
C HIS A 113 -11.20 5.87 -4.02
N PRO A 114 -10.61 7.08 -4.10
CA PRO A 114 -9.26 7.23 -4.64
C PRO A 114 -8.24 6.45 -3.79
N LEU A 115 -7.34 5.72 -4.46
CA LEU A 115 -6.29 4.92 -3.81
C LEU A 115 -5.40 5.72 -2.84
N SER A 116 -5.22 7.02 -3.08
CA SER A 116 -4.52 7.92 -2.17
C SER A 116 -5.19 8.00 -0.80
N LEU A 117 -6.52 8.11 -0.75
CA LEU A 117 -7.28 8.14 0.49
C LEU A 117 -7.17 6.80 1.25
N MET A 118 -7.22 5.68 0.52
CA MET A 118 -7.08 4.35 1.12
C MET A 118 -5.69 4.14 1.74
N ARG A 119 -4.64 4.69 1.12
CA ARG A 119 -3.28 4.67 1.68
C ARG A 119 -3.19 5.47 2.97
N HIS A 120 -3.74 6.68 3.01
CA HIS A 120 -3.75 7.50 4.23
C HIS A 120 -4.48 6.78 5.36
N ALA A 121 -5.65 6.20 5.10
CA ALA A 121 -6.38 5.41 6.08
C ALA A 121 -5.59 4.19 6.56
N CYS A 122 -4.91 3.48 5.66
CA CYS A 122 -4.05 2.35 6.03
C CYS A 122 -2.90 2.81 6.93
N LEU A 123 -2.22 3.90 6.59
CA LEU A 123 -1.13 4.46 7.39
C LEU A 123 -1.61 4.88 8.78
N THR A 124 -2.71 5.64 8.88
CA THR A 124 -3.26 6.08 10.16
C THR A 124 -3.76 4.90 10.99
N ASN A 125 -4.35 3.89 10.35
CA ASN A 125 -4.75 2.67 11.03
C ASN A 125 -3.53 1.90 11.49
N THR A 126 -2.44 1.82 10.73
CA THR A 126 -1.21 1.17 11.21
C THR A 126 -0.53 1.95 12.31
N THR A 127 -0.64 3.28 12.38
CA THR A 127 -0.07 4.06 13.49
C THR A 127 -0.91 3.92 14.76
N THR A 128 -2.24 3.99 14.66
CA THR A 128 -3.14 3.81 15.82
C THR A 128 -3.19 2.35 16.28
N ASN A 129 -3.21 1.41 15.33
CA ASN A 129 -3.07 -0.01 15.65
C ASN A 129 -1.65 -0.37 16.03
N SER A 130 -0.60 0.36 15.64
CA SER A 130 0.74 0.07 16.15
C SER A 130 0.80 0.24 17.66
N GLU A 131 0.05 1.16 18.28
CA GLU A 131 0.04 1.28 19.74
C GLU A 131 -0.67 0.09 20.46
N ILE A 132 -1.59 -0.60 19.78
CA ILE A 132 -2.32 -1.76 20.34
C ILE A 132 -1.68 -3.10 19.92
N TRP A 133 -1.29 -3.25 18.66
CA TRP A 133 -0.68 -4.44 18.08
C TRP A 133 0.81 -4.55 18.38
N THR A 134 1.55 -3.45 18.59
CA THR A 134 2.95 -3.57 19.03
C THR A 134 3.02 -4.15 20.44
N LEU A 135 2.10 -3.79 21.35
CA LEU A 135 2.11 -4.36 22.70
C LEU A 135 1.81 -5.86 22.68
N GLU A 136 0.86 -6.30 21.85
CA GLU A 136 0.49 -7.72 21.76
C GLU A 136 1.55 -8.56 21.03
N ILE A 137 2.15 -8.04 19.95
CA ILE A 137 3.25 -8.71 19.24
C ILE A 137 4.54 -8.69 20.06
N VAL A 138 4.86 -7.62 20.78
CA VAL A 138 6.04 -7.54 21.69
C VAL A 138 5.85 -8.46 22.91
N LEU A 139 4.64 -8.56 23.49
CA LEU A 139 4.32 -9.54 24.54
C LEU A 139 4.43 -10.98 24.03
N GLN A 140 3.94 -11.26 22.81
CA GLN A 140 4.07 -12.58 22.18
C GLN A 140 5.53 -12.94 21.87
N LEU A 141 6.34 -11.97 21.41
CA LEU A 141 7.75 -12.19 21.10
C LEU A 141 8.63 -12.30 22.36
N THR A 142 8.37 -11.53 23.41
CA THR A 142 9.09 -11.61 24.70
C THR A 142 8.74 -12.85 25.51
N SER A 143 7.53 -13.38 25.37
CA SER A 143 7.12 -14.68 25.93
C SER A 143 7.78 -15.88 25.23
N LYS A 144 8.08 -15.76 23.94
CA LYS A 144 8.58 -16.86 23.10
C LYS A 144 10.11 -16.88 22.93
N PHE A 145 10.76 -15.73 23.03
CA PHE A 145 12.22 -15.61 23.12
C PHE A 145 12.61 -15.38 24.57
N GLY A 146 12.81 -16.48 25.30
CA GLY A 146 13.34 -16.45 26.66
C GLY A 146 14.58 -15.56 26.78
N VAL A 147 14.61 -14.79 27.86
CA VAL A 147 15.72 -13.95 28.32
C VAL A 147 17.04 -14.71 28.17
N ILE A 148 17.95 -14.20 27.34
CA ILE A 148 19.33 -14.71 27.27
C ILE A 148 20.11 -14.04 28.40
N THR A 149 20.33 -14.77 29.50
CA THR A 149 21.30 -14.40 30.53
C THR A 149 22.71 -14.71 30.00
N THR A 150 23.63 -13.74 30.07
CA THR A 150 25.08 -14.00 29.89
C THR A 150 25.83 -13.60 31.16
N ASP A 151 26.86 -14.37 31.49
CA ASP A 151 27.56 -14.51 32.80
C ASP A 151 28.34 -13.28 33.33
N SER A 152 28.04 -12.05 32.88
CA SER A 152 28.83 -10.87 33.26
C SER A 152 28.07 -9.74 33.96
N GLY A 153 26.79 -9.94 34.33
CA GLY A 153 26.11 -9.03 35.26
C GLY A 153 25.95 -7.57 34.80
N GLU A 154 26.02 -7.28 33.49
CA GLU A 154 25.74 -5.96 32.93
C GLU A 154 24.55 -6.01 31.96
N THR A 155 23.50 -5.23 32.25
CA THR A 155 22.35 -5.04 31.36
C THR A 155 22.58 -3.85 30.45
N VAL A 156 22.74 -4.08 29.14
CA VAL A 156 22.73 -3.01 28.13
C VAL A 156 21.74 -3.37 27.02
N PRO A 157 20.60 -2.67 26.87
CA PRO A 157 19.75 -2.83 25.71
C PRO A 157 20.44 -2.25 24.48
N SER A 158 20.57 -3.04 23.42
CA SER A 158 20.92 -2.56 22.06
C SER A 158 19.79 -1.68 21.53
N ALA A 159 19.77 -0.43 22.00
CA ALA A 159 18.77 0.59 21.74
C ALA A 159 18.83 1.16 20.30
N ASN A 160 19.68 0.61 19.43
CA ASN A 160 19.99 1.25 18.14
C ASN A 160 19.24 0.65 16.95
N GLY A 161 18.51 -0.47 17.14
CA GLY A 161 17.69 -1.09 16.07
C GLY A 161 16.24 -0.60 16.03
N LEU A 162 15.61 -0.46 17.20
CA LEU A 162 14.19 -0.06 17.30
C LEU A 162 13.99 1.46 17.21
N PHE A 163 15.00 2.24 17.62
CA PHE A 163 14.94 3.71 17.55
C PHE A 163 14.93 4.24 16.12
N TYR A 164 15.63 3.56 15.19
CA TYR A 164 15.67 3.95 13.78
C TYR A 164 14.35 3.69 13.03
N VAL A 165 13.58 2.66 13.43
CA VAL A 165 12.26 2.39 12.86
C VAL A 165 11.24 3.42 13.36
N TYR A 166 11.34 3.83 14.63
CA TYR A 166 10.43 4.82 15.22
C TYR A 166 10.65 6.24 14.65
N ILE A 167 11.91 6.65 14.43
CA ILE A 167 12.23 7.97 13.85
C ILE A 167 11.77 8.10 12.40
N TRP A 168 11.78 7.02 11.60
CA TRP A 168 11.27 7.07 10.23
C TRP A 168 9.74 7.28 10.21
N CYS A 169 9.00 6.70 11.15
CA CYS A 169 7.55 6.86 11.23
C CYS A 169 7.08 8.23 11.78
N CYS A 170 7.91 8.95 12.54
CA CYS A 170 7.48 10.18 13.24
C CYS A 170 7.88 11.52 12.57
N GLY A 171 8.55 11.47 11.41
CA GLY A 171 9.16 12.66 10.77
C GLY A 171 8.25 13.62 10.00
N ALA A 172 6.92 13.57 10.14
CA ALA A 172 6.00 14.44 9.42
C ALA A 172 4.83 14.96 10.27
N SER A 173 5.13 15.65 11.38
CA SER A 173 4.16 16.54 12.04
C SER A 173 4.88 17.61 12.89
N HIS A 174 5.51 18.58 12.25
CA HIS A 174 5.76 19.88 12.86
C HIS A 174 4.72 20.87 12.33
N THR A 175 3.57 20.94 12.99
CA THR A 175 2.72 22.14 12.99
C THR A 175 2.84 22.78 14.38
N SER A 176 3.13 24.08 14.36
CA SER A 176 3.57 24.96 15.45
C SER A 176 2.71 24.92 16.73
N PRO A 177 3.29 25.21 17.91
CA PRO A 177 2.54 25.28 19.15
C PRO A 177 1.69 26.57 19.23
N VAL A 178 0.40 26.40 19.48
CA VAL A 178 -0.49 27.45 19.98
C VAL A 178 -0.09 27.74 21.44
N THR A 179 0.49 28.90 21.69
CA THR A 179 0.64 29.45 23.05
C THR A 179 -0.58 30.30 23.38
N LYS A 180 -1.31 29.87 24.42
CA LYS A 180 -2.30 30.70 25.13
C LYS A 180 -1.57 31.85 25.82
N SER A 181 -2.07 33.07 25.64
CA SER A 181 -1.95 34.20 26.57
C SER A 181 -3.23 35.01 26.51
#